data_AF-A0A644WI95-F1
#
_entry.id   AF-A0A644WI95-F1
#
_cell.length_a   1.000
_cell.length_b   1.000
_cell.length_c   1.000
_cell.angle_alpha   90.00
_cell.angle_beta   90.00
_cell.angle_gamma   90.00
#
_symmetry.space_group_name_H-M   'P 1'
#
loop_
_entity.id
_entity.type
_entity.pdbx_description
1 polymer ?
#
loop_
_entity_poly.entity_id
_entity_poly.type
_entity_poly.pdbx_seq_one_letter_code
_entity_poly.pdbx_strand_id
1 'polypeptide(L)' 'MRIFCGVCHEVFKGDDLIKIDFINTLTHYTCLDLGIDLIKNIDTFGNIKMEYPFLSE' A
#
# COMPACT_ATOMS: atom_id res chain seq x y z
N MET A 1 -13.86 3.81 -3.13
CA MET A 1 -13.81 2.77 -2.09
C MET A 1 -12.94 3.18 -0.88
N ARG A 2 -13.11 2.58 0.32
CA ARG A 2 -12.13 2.70 1.43
C ARG A 2 -11.17 1.51 1.35
N ILE A 3 -9.87 1.77 1.31
CA ILE A 3 -8.83 0.74 1.29
C ILE A 3 -8.15 0.71 2.66
N PHE A 4 -7.89 -0.50 3.14
CA PHE A 4 -7.33 -0.75 4.45
C PHE A 4 -5.99 -1.44 4.33
N CYS A 5 -5.13 -1.24 5.33
CA CYS A 5 -3.93 -2.03 5.48
C CYS A 5 -4.27 -3.50 5.72
N GLY A 6 -3.63 -4.41 4.96
CA GLY A 6 -3.78 -5.85 5.13
C GLY A 6 -3.23 -6.42 6.45
N VAL A 7 -2.65 -5.58 7.33
CA VAL A 7 -2.06 -5.99 8.61
C VAL A 7 -2.71 -5.28 9.80
N CYS A 8 -2.67 -3.96 9.85
CA CYS A 8 -3.24 -3.20 10.99
C CYS A 8 -4.73 -2.90 10.83
N HIS A 9 -5.31 -3.13 9.65
CA HIS A 9 -6.70 -2.84 9.31
C HIS A 9 -7.12 -1.37 9.41
N GLU A 10 -6.17 -0.45 9.57
CA GLU A 10 -6.43 0.99 9.50
C GLU A 10 -6.70 1.42 8.04
N VAL A 11 -7.55 2.44 7.88
CA VAL A 11 -7.84 3.05 6.58
C VAL A 11 -6.61 3.82 6.10
N PHE A 12 -6.19 3.61 4.85
CA PHE A 12 -5.11 4.40 4.28
C PHE A 12 -5.52 5.86 4.05
N LYS A 13 -4.68 6.77 4.55
CA LYS A 13 -4.74 8.22 4.28
C LYS A 13 -3.81 8.57 3.13
N GLY A 14 -4.04 9.69 2.45
CA GLY A 14 -3.30 10.05 1.24
C GLY A 14 -1.79 10.19 1.44
N ASP A 15 -1.38 10.61 2.63
CA ASP A 15 0.00 10.80 3.07
C ASP A 15 0.62 9.56 3.73
N ASP A 16 -0.14 8.50 3.93
CA ASP A 16 0.38 7.26 4.49
C ASP A 16 1.41 6.64 3.54
N LEU A 17 2.62 6.41 4.05
CA LEU A 17 3.63 5.64 3.33
C LEU A 17 3.25 4.17 3.33
N ILE A 18 3.04 3.62 2.14
CA ILE A 18 2.59 2.25 1.94
C ILE A 18 3.53 1.51 0.99
N LYS A 19 3.45 0.18 1.04
CA LYS A 19 4.16 -0.70 0.11
C LYS A 19 3.21 -1.70 -0.51
N ILE A 20 3.54 -2.07 -1.74
CA ILE A 20 2.88 -3.12 -2.51
C ILE A 20 3.81 -4.32 -2.59
N ASP A 21 3.35 -5.48 -2.17
CA ASP A 21 4.13 -6.72 -2.28
C ASP A 21 3.99 -7.39 -3.67
N PHE A 22 4.71 -8.50 -3.87
CA PHE A 22 4.70 -9.23 -5.13
C PHE A 22 3.35 -9.84 -5.54
N ILE A 23 2.38 -9.97 -4.63
CA ILE A 23 1.00 -10.42 -4.89
C ILE A 23 -0.03 -9.27 -4.86
N ASN A 24 0.43 -8.02 -4.83
CA ASN A 24 -0.38 -6.79 -4.80
C ASN A 24 -1.12 -6.52 -3.48
N THR A 25 -0.62 -7.02 -2.35
CA THR A 25 -1.11 -6.61 -1.02
C THR A 25 -0.59 -5.23 -0.68
N LEU A 26 -1.47 -4.37 -0.18
CA LEU A 26 -1.14 -3.04 0.32
C LEU A 26 -0.95 -3.09 1.84
N THR A 27 0.20 -2.62 2.32
CA THR A 27 0.48 -2.51 3.76
C THR A 27 1.12 -1.17 4.07
N HIS A 28 0.93 -0.62 5.28
CA HIS A 28 1.76 0.50 5.73
C HIS A 28 3.21 0.03 5.77
N TYR A 29 4.13 0.93 5.43
CA TYR A 29 5.55 0.62 5.36
C TYR A 29 6.07 -0.11 6.62
N THR A 30 5.59 0.30 7.80
CA THR A 30 5.99 -0.19 9.12
C THR A 30 5.23 -1.43 9.61
N CYS A 31 4.12 -1.82 8.98
CA CYS A 31 3.25 -2.86 9.54
C CYS A 31 3.71 -4.29 9.27
N LEU A 32 4.59 -4.50 8.29
CA LEU A 32 5.13 -5.80 7.95
C LEU A 32 6.61 -5.64 7.68
N ASP A 33 7.48 -6.55 8.07
CA ASP A 33 8.85 -6.55 7.55
C ASP A 33 8.89 -7.49 6.33
N LEU A 34 9.25 -6.93 5.16
CA LEU A 34 9.32 -7.67 3.91
C LEU A 34 10.71 -7.47 3.34
N GLY A 35 11.32 -8.57 2.87
CA GLY A 35 12.53 -8.50 2.06
C GLY A 35 12.31 -7.58 0.85
N ILE A 36 13.33 -6.78 0.51
CA ILE A 36 13.23 -5.79 -0.57
C ILE A 36 12.92 -6.43 -1.93
N ASP A 37 13.30 -7.69 -2.12
CA ASP A 37 13.00 -8.55 -3.26
C ASP A 37 11.50 -8.88 -3.40
N LEU A 38 10.74 -8.77 -2.32
CA LEU A 38 9.30 -9.03 -2.28
C LEU A 38 8.45 -7.76 -2.43
N ILE A 39 9.08 -6.58 -2.48
CA ILE A 39 8.40 -5.28 -2.58
C ILE A 39 8.41 -4.81 -4.03
N LYS A 40 7.22 -4.63 -4.60
CA LYS A 40 7.05 -4.06 -5.96
C LYS A 40 7.20 -2.54 -5.98
N ASN A 41 6.65 -1.87 -4.97
CA ASN A 41 6.61 -0.41 -4.92
C ASN A 41 6.47 0.08 -3.46
N ILE A 42 7.01 1.27 -3.18
CA ILE A 42 6.86 2.01 -1.92
C ILE A 42 6.60 3.47 -2.27
N ASP A 43 5.43 3.98 -1.91
CA ASP A 43 5.10 5.40 -2.05
C ASP A 43 3.94 5.75 -1.10
N THR A 44 3.55 7.03 -1.06
CA THR A 44 2.34 7.50 -0.41
C THR A 44 1.11 6.89 -1.07
N PHE A 45 0.07 6.60 -0.29
CA PHE A 45 -1.17 6.04 -0.83
C PHE A 45 -1.83 6.96 -1.88
N GLY A 46 -1.65 8.27 -1.77
CA GLY A 46 -2.06 9.24 -2.78
C GLY A 46 -1.43 8.96 -4.14
N ASN A 47 -0.10 8.82 -4.18
CA ASN A 47 0.63 8.51 -5.40
C ASN A 47 0.32 7.10 -5.92
N ILE A 48 0.24 6.11 -5.03
CA ILE A 48 -0.13 4.74 -5.40
C ILE A 48 -1.50 4.71 -6.11
N LYS A 49 -2.49 5.48 -5.67
CA LYS A 49 -3.79 5.54 -6.36
C LYS A 49 -3.72 6.15 -7.76
N MET A 50 -2.77 7.06 -7.99
CA MET A 50 -2.54 7.63 -9.32
C MET A 50 -1.85 6.64 -10.25
N GLU A 51 -0.90 5.86 -9.73
CA GLU A 51 -0.16 4.85 -10.50
C GLU A 51 -0.99 3.59 -10.80
N TYR A 52 -1.93 3.24 -9.90
CA TYR A 52 -2.77 2.05 -9.99
C TYR A 52 -4.26 2.43 -9.98
N PRO A 53 -4.84 2.84 -11.14
CA PRO A 53 -6.20 3.37 -11.21
C PRO A 53 -7.29 2.40 -10.70
N PHE A 54 -7.05 1.08 -10.77
CA PHE A 54 -7.99 0.07 -10.26
C PHE A 54 -8.19 0.14 -8.74
N LEU A 55 -7.34 0.85 -7.99
CA LEU A 55 -7.52 1.13 -6.56
C LEU A 55 -8.49 2.30 -6.30
N SER A 56 -8.86 3.04 -7.34
CA SER A 56 -9.73 4.21 -7.25
C SER A 56 -11.21 3.92 -7.52
N GLU A 57 -11.55 2.72 -8.01
CA GLU A 57 -12.93 2.28 -8.26
C GLU A 57 -13.72 1.98 -6.97
#